data_AF-X0X8Y9-F1
#
_entry.id   AF-X0X8Y9-F1
#
_cell.length_a   1.000
_cell.length_b   1.000
_cell.length_c   1.000
_cell.angle_alpha   90.00
_cell.angle_beta   90.00
_cell.angle_gamma   90.00
#
_symmetry.space_group_name_H-M   'P 1'
#
loop_
_entity.id
_entity.type
_entity.pdbx_description
1 polymer ?
#
loop_
_entity_poly.entity_id
_entity_poly.type
_entity_poly.pdbx_seq_one_letter_code
_entity_poly.pdbx_strand_id
1 'polypeptide(L)'
;PEPLWPVLKKAACFDPRRRYADAVTLHRALESAFARVEERRPLRRRSPRRLTVPRPSPLAIQAELFRRRHGGPLGMRYRCFRCDGPIAESMQHCPWCGTADNSFRHISAYPLICPECERGVRPEWTACPWCYAGRLAGNGRPLRADPKAERNCSRRGCTGRLQPFMRYCPVCKQKPRRIWSHPELSDRCPRCRWPVSREFWRLCAWCGRREPGAGAFVAASR
;
A
#
# COMPACT_ATOMS: atom_id res chain seq x y z
N PRO A 1 -20.57 -18.35 40.55
CA PRO A 1 -21.62 -17.32 40.34
C PRO A 1 -22.93 -17.79 40.98
N GLU A 2 -23.78 -16.85 41.40
CA GLU A 2 -24.98 -17.12 42.23
C GLU A 2 -25.86 -18.30 41.76
N PRO A 3 -26.12 -18.51 40.45
CA PRO A 3 -26.97 -19.61 39.99
C PRO A 3 -26.30 -21.00 40.02
N LEU A 4 -24.97 -21.06 39.93
CA LEU A 4 -24.21 -22.31 39.83
C LEU A 4 -23.91 -22.93 41.20
N TRP A 5 -23.74 -22.10 42.22
CA TRP A 5 -23.31 -22.56 43.55
C TRP A 5 -24.29 -23.52 44.24
N PRO A 6 -25.62 -23.33 44.17
CA PRO A 6 -26.59 -24.27 44.72
C PRO A 6 -26.54 -25.65 44.04
N VAL A 7 -26.31 -25.68 42.72
CA VAL A 7 -26.22 -26.93 41.93
C VAL A 7 -24.97 -27.72 42.33
N LEU A 8 -23.83 -27.05 42.43
CA LEU A 8 -22.58 -27.69 42.84
C LEU A 8 -22.63 -28.19 44.29
N LYS A 9 -23.24 -27.42 45.20
CA LYS A 9 -23.46 -27.85 46.60
C LYS A 9 -24.33 -29.10 46.70
N LYS A 10 -25.40 -29.17 45.90
CA LYS A 10 -26.29 -30.35 45.88
C LYS A 10 -25.58 -31.57 45.27
N ALA A 11 -24.79 -31.38 44.23
CA ALA A 11 -24.02 -32.46 43.61
C ALA A 11 -22.94 -33.04 44.54
N ALA A 12 -22.29 -32.19 45.33
CA ALA A 12 -21.22 -32.56 46.27
C ALA A 12 -21.73 -33.02 47.66
N CYS A 13 -23.04 -33.09 47.89
CA CYS A 13 -23.60 -33.45 49.19
C CYS A 13 -23.24 -34.90 49.55
N PHE A 14 -22.71 -35.18 50.73
CA PHE A 14 -22.27 -36.54 51.08
C PHE A 14 -23.44 -37.56 51.14
N ASP A 15 -24.62 -37.14 51.60
CA ASP A 15 -25.83 -37.97 51.68
C ASP A 15 -26.43 -38.23 50.28
N PRO A 16 -26.49 -39.48 49.80
CA PRO A 16 -27.05 -39.83 48.48
C PRO A 16 -28.49 -39.36 48.28
N ARG A 17 -29.30 -39.30 49.34
CA ARG A 17 -30.72 -38.86 49.26
C ARG A 17 -30.86 -37.36 49.02
N ARG A 18 -29.79 -36.60 49.29
CA ARG A 18 -29.73 -35.15 49.10
C ARG A 18 -29.03 -34.74 47.80
N ARG A 19 -28.43 -35.70 47.07
CA ARG A 19 -27.81 -35.49 45.76
C ARG A 19 -28.87 -35.48 44.64
N TYR A 20 -28.39 -35.26 43.42
CA TYR A 20 -29.16 -35.56 42.22
C TYR A 20 -29.31 -37.08 42.09
N ALA A 21 -30.51 -37.52 41.72
CA ALA A 21 -30.84 -38.94 41.59
C ALA A 21 -29.97 -39.64 40.53
N ASP A 22 -29.63 -38.93 39.45
CA ASP A 22 -28.80 -39.42 38.36
C ASP A 22 -28.00 -38.28 37.71
N ALA A 23 -27.07 -38.69 36.83
CA ALA A 23 -26.21 -37.77 36.09
C ALA A 23 -26.99 -36.89 35.10
N VAL A 24 -28.13 -37.36 34.59
CA VAL A 24 -28.98 -36.63 33.63
C VAL A 24 -29.63 -35.43 34.31
N THR A 25 -30.13 -35.62 35.53
CA THR A 25 -30.77 -34.59 36.35
C THR A 25 -29.75 -33.54 36.78
N LEU A 26 -28.53 -33.96 37.13
CA LEU A 26 -27.42 -33.04 37.40
C LEU A 26 -27.07 -32.22 36.16
N HIS A 27 -26.94 -32.87 35.00
CA HIS A 27 -26.57 -32.19 33.75
C HIS A 27 -27.57 -31.11 33.37
N ARG A 28 -28.88 -31.41 33.40
CA ARG A 28 -29.94 -30.43 33.13
C ARG A 28 -29.93 -29.25 34.12
N ALA A 29 -29.64 -29.54 35.40
CA ALA A 29 -29.53 -28.49 36.42
C ALA A 29 -28.32 -27.59 36.18
N LEU A 30 -27.19 -28.15 35.73
CA LEU A 30 -26.01 -27.38 35.34
C LEU A 30 -26.28 -26.50 34.13
N GLU A 31 -26.86 -27.05 33.05
CA GLU A 31 -27.20 -26.26 31.85
C GLU A 31 -28.13 -25.09 32.18
N SER A 32 -29.16 -25.34 32.99
CA SER A 32 -30.08 -24.29 33.45
C SER A 32 -29.37 -23.21 34.27
N ALA A 33 -28.41 -23.60 35.12
CA ALA A 33 -27.63 -22.65 35.90
C ALA A 33 -26.66 -21.83 35.03
N PHE A 34 -26.04 -22.44 34.01
CA PHE A 34 -25.20 -21.74 33.05
C PHE A 34 -26.00 -20.76 32.19
N ALA A 35 -27.18 -21.15 31.69
CA ALA A 35 -28.05 -20.26 30.94
C ALA A 35 -28.40 -19.00 31.74
N ARG A 36 -28.77 -19.15 33.03
CA ARG A 36 -29.04 -18.02 33.93
C ARG A 36 -27.82 -17.13 34.19
N VAL A 37 -26.62 -17.69 34.17
CA VAL A 37 -25.37 -16.91 34.30
C VAL A 37 -25.13 -16.09 33.04
N GLU A 38 -25.39 -16.64 31.86
CA GLU A 38 -25.23 -15.91 30.60
C GLU A 38 -26.31 -14.85 30.41
N GLU A 39 -27.57 -15.12 30.78
CA GLU A 39 -28.65 -14.12 30.80
C GLU A 39 -28.37 -12.96 31.75
N ARG A 40 -27.78 -13.25 32.93
CA ARG A 40 -27.39 -12.23 33.91
C ARG A 40 -26.08 -11.54 33.55
N ARG A 41 -25.39 -11.95 32.48
CA ARG A 41 -24.18 -11.29 32.03
C ARG A 41 -24.60 -9.93 31.46
N PRO A 42 -24.28 -8.81 32.12
CA PRO A 42 -24.62 -7.52 31.56
C PRO A 42 -23.94 -7.43 30.20
N LEU A 43 -24.72 -7.14 29.15
CA LEU A 43 -24.16 -6.71 27.87
C LEU A 43 -23.24 -5.55 28.22
N ARG A 44 -21.93 -5.78 28.18
CA ARG A 44 -20.94 -4.71 28.32
C ARG A 44 -21.26 -3.76 27.18
N ARG A 45 -22.05 -2.72 27.44
CA ARG A 45 -22.16 -1.54 26.60
C ARG A 45 -20.73 -1.04 26.51
N ARG A 46 -20.04 -1.41 25.43
CA ARG A 46 -18.74 -0.86 25.11
C ARG A 46 -18.99 0.62 24.94
N SER A 47 -18.71 1.38 26.00
CA SER A 47 -18.62 2.83 25.90
C SER A 47 -17.74 3.10 24.68
N PRO A 48 -18.19 3.85 23.67
CA PRO A 48 -17.42 4.06 22.46
C PRO A 48 -16.09 4.64 22.92
N ARG A 49 -15.02 3.83 22.83
CA ARG A 49 -13.67 4.32 23.06
C ARG A 49 -13.55 5.48 22.08
N ARG A 50 -13.46 6.72 22.58
CA ARG A 50 -13.02 7.85 21.78
C ARG A 50 -11.68 7.40 21.22
N LEU A 51 -11.67 7.00 19.95
CA LEU A 51 -10.45 6.73 19.21
C LEU A 51 -9.71 8.06 19.22
N THR A 52 -8.72 8.19 20.11
CA THR A 52 -7.81 9.33 20.10
C THR A 52 -7.12 9.29 18.74
N VAL A 53 -7.60 10.10 17.80
CA VAL A 53 -7.00 10.17 16.47
C VAL A 53 -5.55 10.60 16.68
N PRO A 54 -4.56 9.73 16.37
CA PRO A 54 -3.16 10.08 16.57
C PRO A 54 -2.87 11.35 15.78
N ARG A 55 -2.21 12.34 16.41
CA ARG A 55 -1.78 13.54 15.69
C ARG A 55 -0.89 13.10 14.51
N PRO A 56 -1.16 13.58 13.29
CA PRO A 56 -0.37 13.18 12.14
C PRO A 56 1.07 13.63 12.32
N SER A 57 2.02 12.76 11.96
CA SER A 57 3.44 13.12 12.02
C SER A 57 3.75 14.26 11.05
N PRO A 58 4.81 15.07 11.28
CA PRO A 58 5.22 16.11 10.34
C PRO A 58 5.41 15.59 8.91
N LEU A 59 5.93 14.36 8.77
CA LEU A 59 6.08 13.69 7.48
C LEU A 59 4.72 13.39 6.83
N ALA A 60 3.74 12.92 7.61
CA ALA A 60 2.40 12.66 7.10
C ALA A 60 1.72 13.96 6.61
N ILE A 61 1.94 15.07 7.32
CA ILE A 61 1.44 16.39 6.91
C ILE A 61 2.11 16.83 5.59
N GLN A 62 3.45 16.75 5.50
CA GLN A 62 4.19 17.08 4.27
C GLN A 62 3.74 16.22 3.08
N ALA A 63 3.60 14.92 3.30
CA ALA A 63 3.12 13.96 2.31
C ALA A 63 1.71 14.31 1.81
N GLU A 64 0.81 14.67 2.73
CA GLU A 64 -0.57 15.08 2.39
C GLU A 64 -0.58 16.39 1.59
N LEU A 65 0.19 17.40 2.02
CA LEU A 65 0.32 18.67 1.30
C LEU A 65 0.86 18.46 -0.12
N PHE A 66 1.90 17.63 -0.25
CA PHE A 66 2.46 17.26 -1.55
C PHE A 66 1.41 16.58 -2.44
N ARG A 67 0.64 15.62 -1.88
CA ARG A 67 -0.42 14.93 -2.63
C ARG A 67 -1.46 15.89 -3.14
N ARG A 68 -1.91 16.85 -2.32
CA ARG A 68 -2.92 17.83 -2.71
C ARG A 68 -2.43 18.74 -3.84
N ARG A 69 -1.17 19.18 -3.78
CA ARG A 69 -0.59 20.10 -4.76
C ARG A 69 -0.18 19.42 -6.07
N HIS A 70 0.45 18.25 -5.99
CA HIS A 70 1.12 17.63 -7.14
C HIS A 70 0.61 16.21 -7.47
N GLY A 71 -0.29 15.64 -6.65
CA GLY A 71 -0.64 14.23 -6.73
C GLY A 71 -1.42 13.85 -7.99
N GLY A 72 -2.28 14.74 -8.51
CA GLY A 72 -3.01 14.52 -9.76
C GLY A 72 -2.07 14.35 -10.96
N PRO A 73 -1.28 15.37 -11.31
CA PRO A 73 -0.35 15.32 -12.45
C PRO A 73 0.69 14.19 -12.35
N LEU A 74 1.21 13.91 -11.14
CA LEU A 74 2.20 12.85 -10.93
C LEU A 74 1.59 11.44 -10.84
N GLY A 75 0.27 11.31 -10.88
CA GLY A 75 -0.41 10.02 -10.74
C GLY A 75 -0.20 9.37 -9.37
N MET A 76 -0.05 10.16 -8.30
CA MET A 76 0.12 9.68 -6.94
C MET A 76 -1.20 9.19 -6.32
N ARG A 77 -1.76 8.13 -6.89
CA ARG A 77 -3.05 7.56 -6.50
C ARG A 77 -2.93 6.48 -5.43
N TYR A 78 -1.71 6.05 -5.14
CA TYR A 78 -1.45 4.89 -4.29
C TYR A 78 -0.78 5.30 -2.99
N ARG A 79 -0.84 4.41 -2.00
CA ARG A 79 -0.21 4.59 -0.69
C ARG A 79 0.89 3.55 -0.51
N CYS A 80 2.01 4.00 0.03
CA CYS A 80 3.12 3.11 0.37
C CYS A 80 2.70 2.15 1.48
N PHE A 81 2.89 0.84 1.30
CA PHE A 81 2.49 -0.14 2.32
C PHE A 81 3.22 0.04 3.66
N ARG A 82 4.42 0.64 3.64
CA ARG A 82 5.29 0.79 4.82
C ARG A 82 5.03 2.08 5.61
N CYS A 83 4.79 3.19 4.92
CA CYS A 83 4.71 4.51 5.57
C CYS A 83 3.45 5.30 5.21
N ASP A 84 2.54 4.69 4.44
CA ASP A 84 1.26 5.24 4.00
C ASP A 84 1.31 6.54 3.19
N GLY A 85 2.52 6.99 2.83
CA GLY A 85 2.76 8.17 2.02
C GLY A 85 2.36 7.96 0.56
N PRO A 86 1.97 9.03 -0.16
CA PRO A 86 1.49 8.94 -1.53
C PRO A 86 2.60 8.54 -2.50
N ILE A 87 2.32 7.59 -3.38
CA ILE A 87 3.25 7.09 -4.39
C ILE A 87 2.55 6.91 -5.74
N ALA A 88 3.33 6.93 -6.82
CA ALA A 88 2.87 6.62 -8.16
C ALA A 88 3.46 5.28 -8.64
N GLU A 89 2.74 4.58 -9.51
CA GLU A 89 3.17 3.30 -10.09
C GLU A 89 4.45 3.40 -10.92
N SER A 90 4.85 4.60 -11.36
CA SER A 90 6.11 4.84 -12.07
C SER A 90 7.33 4.99 -11.14
N MET A 91 7.12 5.16 -9.83
CA MET A 91 8.19 5.40 -8.84
C MET A 91 8.85 4.11 -8.39
N GLN A 92 10.16 3.98 -8.54
CA GLN A 92 10.93 2.79 -8.15
C GLN A 92 11.05 2.63 -6.63
N HIS A 93 11.14 3.76 -5.92
CA HIS A 93 11.27 3.84 -4.48
C HIS A 93 10.19 4.76 -3.93
N CYS A 94 9.73 4.47 -2.71
CA CYS A 94 8.92 5.41 -1.97
C CYS A 94 9.75 6.68 -1.65
N PRO A 95 9.32 7.89 -2.05
CA PRO A 95 10.07 9.12 -1.78
C PRO A 95 10.11 9.51 -0.29
N TRP A 96 9.28 8.87 0.53
CA TRP A 96 9.13 9.18 1.96
C TRP A 96 10.00 8.27 2.85
N CYS A 97 9.95 6.96 2.63
CA CYS A 97 10.67 5.97 3.45
C CYS A 97 11.69 5.11 2.69
N GLY A 98 11.71 5.17 1.35
CA GLY A 98 12.76 4.55 0.53
C GLY A 98 12.52 3.11 0.11
N THR A 99 11.49 2.43 0.64
CA THR A 99 11.18 1.05 0.23
C THR A 99 10.92 0.95 -1.28
N ALA A 100 11.42 -0.12 -1.90
CA ALA A 100 11.16 -0.47 -3.29
C ALA A 100 10.08 -1.57 -3.41
N ASP A 101 9.60 -2.08 -2.27
CA ASP A 101 8.80 -3.32 -2.18
C ASP A 101 7.30 -3.05 -2.33
N ASN A 102 6.93 -1.93 -2.95
CA ASN A 102 5.53 -1.61 -3.22
C ASN A 102 5.03 -2.47 -4.37
N SER A 103 3.97 -3.23 -4.09
CA SER A 103 3.21 -3.99 -5.09
C SER A 103 2.12 -3.13 -5.72
N PHE A 104 1.94 -3.25 -7.04
CA PHE A 104 0.83 -2.62 -7.77
C PHE A 104 -0.13 -3.66 -8.38
N ARG A 105 0.02 -4.94 -8.04
CA ARG A 105 -0.68 -6.07 -8.68
C ARG A 105 -2.20 -5.92 -8.72
N HIS A 106 -2.80 -5.42 -7.64
CA HIS A 106 -4.26 -5.33 -7.48
C HIS A 106 -4.84 -3.94 -7.76
N ILE A 107 -3.97 -2.96 -8.06
CA ILE A 107 -4.34 -1.54 -8.14
C ILE A 107 -3.90 -0.88 -9.45
N SER A 108 -3.08 -1.57 -10.24
CA SER A 108 -2.66 -1.12 -11.55
C SER A 108 -3.86 -1.01 -12.49
N ALA A 109 -3.87 0.04 -13.31
CA ALA A 109 -4.87 0.20 -14.37
C ALA A 109 -4.52 -0.60 -15.64
N TYR A 110 -3.38 -1.31 -15.65
CA TYR A 110 -2.97 -2.12 -16.79
C TYR A 110 -3.61 -3.50 -16.77
N PRO A 111 -3.84 -4.11 -17.95
CA PRO A 111 -4.45 -5.43 -18.03
C PRO A 111 -3.52 -6.56 -17.58
N LEU A 112 -2.20 -6.36 -17.62
CA LEU A 112 -1.20 -7.34 -17.22
C LEU A 112 -0.24 -6.74 -16.19
N ILE A 113 0.37 -7.62 -15.41
CA ILE A 113 1.34 -7.27 -14.36
C ILE A 113 2.66 -7.96 -14.66
N CYS A 114 3.78 -7.25 -14.47
CA CYS A 114 5.10 -7.84 -14.56
C CYS A 114 5.36 -8.77 -13.35
N PRO A 115 5.78 -10.03 -13.55
CA PRO A 115 6.01 -10.97 -12.43
C PRO A 115 7.20 -10.56 -11.55
N GLU A 116 8.16 -9.80 -12.08
CA GLU A 116 9.38 -9.43 -11.35
C GLU A 116 9.21 -8.22 -10.43
N CYS A 117 8.44 -7.22 -10.86
CA CYS A 117 8.32 -5.96 -10.13
C CYS A 117 6.88 -5.53 -9.85
N GLU A 118 5.92 -6.41 -10.18
CA GLU A 118 4.51 -6.27 -9.88
C GLU A 118 3.86 -4.95 -10.34
N ARG A 119 4.39 -4.36 -11.42
CA ARG A 119 3.86 -3.16 -12.07
C ARG A 119 3.11 -3.51 -13.33
N GLY A 120 2.17 -2.64 -13.67
CA GLY A 120 1.40 -2.70 -14.89
C GLY A 120 2.25 -2.72 -16.15
N VAL A 121 1.90 -3.64 -17.04
CA VAL A 121 2.49 -3.78 -18.37
C VAL A 121 1.40 -3.99 -19.41
N ARG A 122 1.68 -3.58 -20.64
CA ARG A 122 0.75 -3.80 -21.76
C ARG A 122 1.01 -5.15 -22.43
N PRO A 123 -0.03 -5.78 -23.01
CA PRO A 123 0.11 -7.06 -23.70
C PRO A 123 1.04 -7.00 -24.92
N GLU A 124 1.16 -5.84 -25.56
CA GLU A 124 2.03 -5.66 -26.73
C GLU A 124 3.51 -5.47 -26.37
N TRP A 125 3.83 -5.27 -25.09
CA TRP A 125 5.20 -5.03 -24.65
C TRP A 125 5.98 -6.34 -24.57
N THR A 126 7.22 -6.32 -25.05
CA THR A 126 8.15 -7.47 -25.01
C THR A 126 9.12 -7.38 -23.83
N ALA A 127 9.11 -6.24 -23.12
CA ALA A 127 9.95 -5.98 -21.99
C ALA A 127 9.25 -5.11 -20.95
N CYS A 128 9.53 -5.37 -19.66
CA CYS A 128 9.09 -4.52 -18.58
C CYS A 128 9.88 -3.19 -18.59
N PRO A 129 9.21 -2.04 -18.76
CA PRO A 129 9.88 -0.74 -18.84
C PRO A 129 10.39 -0.24 -17.47
N TRP A 130 10.01 -0.90 -16.38
CA TRP A 130 10.30 -0.49 -15.00
C TRP A 130 11.53 -1.22 -14.42
N CYS A 131 11.59 -2.54 -14.52
CA CYS A 131 12.61 -3.36 -13.83
C CYS A 131 13.67 -4.00 -14.74
N TYR A 132 13.57 -3.91 -16.07
CA TYR A 132 14.43 -4.59 -17.06
C TYR A 132 14.36 -6.13 -17.09
N ALA A 133 14.36 -6.76 -15.92
CA ALA A 133 14.37 -8.21 -15.72
C ALA A 133 13.17 -8.88 -16.39
N GLY A 134 11.98 -8.28 -16.29
CA GLY A 134 10.76 -8.80 -16.90
C GLY A 134 10.88 -8.90 -18.42
N ARG A 135 11.20 -10.09 -18.92
CA ARG A 135 10.98 -10.48 -20.32
C ARG A 135 9.50 -10.84 -20.44
N LEU A 136 8.81 -10.19 -21.36
CA LEU A 136 7.40 -10.39 -21.58
C LEU A 136 7.26 -11.08 -22.94
N ALA A 137 6.48 -12.15 -22.99
CA ALA A 137 6.01 -12.68 -24.26
C ALA A 137 4.93 -11.72 -24.78
N GLY A 138 5.36 -10.71 -25.55
CA GLY A 138 4.42 -9.80 -26.19
C GLY A 138 3.43 -10.59 -27.04
N ASN A 139 2.18 -10.12 -27.14
CA ASN A 139 1.10 -10.83 -27.83
C ASN A 139 1.20 -10.89 -29.37
N GLY A 140 2.35 -10.51 -29.95
CA GLY A 140 2.59 -10.48 -31.40
C GLY A 140 1.83 -9.39 -32.17
N ARG A 141 0.98 -8.59 -31.50
CA ARG A 141 0.20 -7.53 -32.16
C ARG A 141 1.02 -6.25 -32.25
N PRO A 142 0.77 -5.40 -33.27
CA PRO A 142 1.35 -4.06 -33.33
C PRO A 142 1.02 -3.23 -32.08
N LEU A 143 1.97 -2.39 -31.66
CA LEU A 143 1.78 -1.47 -30.55
C LEU A 143 0.66 -0.48 -30.86
N ARG A 144 -0.47 -0.64 -30.17
CA ARG A 144 -1.55 0.35 -30.21
C ARG A 144 -1.07 1.69 -29.65
N ALA A 145 -1.62 2.76 -30.21
CA ALA A 145 -1.38 4.12 -29.73
C ALA A 145 -1.59 4.20 -28.21
N ASP A 146 -0.63 4.80 -27.52
CA ASP A 146 -0.68 4.94 -26.08
C ASP A 146 -1.00 6.40 -25.75
N PRO A 147 -2.15 6.70 -25.14
CA PRO A 147 -2.50 8.07 -24.75
C PRO A 147 -1.56 8.61 -23.66
N LYS A 148 -0.87 7.74 -22.92
CA LYS A 148 0.09 8.14 -21.88
C LYS A 148 1.52 8.28 -22.42
N ALA A 149 1.77 7.97 -23.70
CA ALA A 149 3.11 8.09 -24.26
C ALA A 149 3.42 9.53 -24.66
N GLU A 150 4.51 10.06 -24.10
CA GLU A 150 4.98 11.42 -24.38
C GLU A 150 6.01 11.48 -25.51
N ARG A 151 6.74 10.39 -25.77
CA ARG A 151 7.82 10.40 -26.77
C ARG A 151 8.14 9.03 -27.34
N ASN A 152 8.81 9.02 -28.48
CA ASN A 152 9.28 7.80 -29.13
C ASN A 152 10.65 7.35 -28.62
N CYS A 153 10.94 6.06 -28.77
CA CYS A 153 12.26 5.51 -28.51
C CYS A 153 13.30 6.14 -29.44
N SER A 154 14.48 6.46 -28.91
CA SER A 154 15.58 7.04 -29.69
C SER A 154 16.34 6.02 -30.55
N ARG A 155 16.00 4.73 -30.48
CA ARG A 155 16.64 3.68 -31.29
C ARG A 155 16.12 3.76 -32.72
N ARG A 156 17.01 3.84 -33.71
CA ARG A 156 16.61 3.76 -35.12
C ARG A 156 15.86 2.45 -35.38
N GLY A 157 14.73 2.55 -36.09
CA GLY A 157 13.85 1.41 -36.40
C GLY A 157 12.99 0.89 -35.25
N CYS A 158 13.05 1.48 -34.05
CA CYS A 158 12.18 1.07 -32.94
C CYS A 158 10.87 1.85 -32.93
N THR A 159 9.75 1.13 -32.94
CA THR A 159 8.39 1.69 -32.85
C THR A 159 7.93 1.94 -31.41
N GLY A 160 8.83 1.73 -30.43
CA GLY A 160 8.50 1.85 -29.01
C GLY A 160 8.10 3.27 -28.62
N ARG A 161 6.94 3.39 -27.98
CA ARG A 161 6.44 4.63 -27.39
C ARG A 161 6.69 4.59 -25.88
N LEU A 162 7.20 5.71 -25.34
CA LEU A 162 7.66 5.82 -23.96
C LEU A 162 6.70 6.70 -23.17
N GLN A 163 6.24 6.17 -22.05
CA GLN A 163 5.52 6.93 -21.03
C GLN A 163 6.50 7.58 -20.05
N PRO A 164 6.05 8.58 -19.28
CA PRO A 164 6.85 9.23 -18.23
C PRO A 164 7.55 8.24 -17.32
N PHE A 165 8.81 8.54 -17.02
CA PHE A 165 9.63 7.81 -16.04
C PHE A 165 9.87 6.34 -16.36
N MET A 166 9.54 5.86 -17.56
CA MET A 166 10.01 4.56 -18.03
C MET A 166 11.54 4.54 -18.03
N ARG A 167 12.15 3.49 -17.46
CA ARG A 167 13.60 3.30 -17.42
C ARG A 167 14.13 2.64 -18.69
N TYR A 168 13.27 1.88 -19.36
CA TYR A 168 13.60 1.12 -20.56
C TYR A 168 12.49 1.23 -21.59
N CYS A 169 12.85 1.15 -22.85
CA CYS A 169 11.89 0.97 -23.92
C CYS A 169 11.21 -0.40 -23.77
N PRO A 170 9.86 -0.47 -23.78
CA PRO A 170 9.13 -1.72 -23.62
C PRO A 170 9.23 -2.67 -24.82
N VAL A 171 9.92 -2.26 -25.89
CA VAL A 171 10.09 -3.02 -27.13
C VAL A 171 11.54 -3.47 -27.30
N CYS A 172 12.48 -2.52 -27.32
CA CYS A 172 13.88 -2.79 -27.64
C CYS A 172 14.81 -2.82 -26.42
N LYS A 173 14.25 -2.65 -25.20
CA LYS A 173 14.98 -2.58 -23.92
C LYS A 173 16.01 -1.45 -23.78
N GLN A 174 16.13 -0.56 -24.76
CA GLN A 174 17.07 0.56 -24.68
C GLN A 174 16.65 1.56 -23.60
N LYS A 175 17.61 2.04 -22.81
CA LYS A 175 17.39 3.15 -21.87
C LYS A 175 17.09 4.45 -22.64
N PRO A 176 16.04 5.20 -22.30
CA PRO A 176 15.77 6.48 -22.92
C PRO A 176 16.97 7.42 -22.78
N ARG A 177 17.42 8.01 -23.91
CA ARG A 177 18.58 8.93 -23.92
C ARG A 177 18.27 10.28 -23.27
N ARG A 178 17.08 10.81 -23.52
CA ARG A 178 16.63 12.08 -22.93
C ARG A 178 16.21 11.83 -21.48
N ILE A 179 16.72 12.63 -20.57
CA ILE A 179 16.30 12.60 -19.17
C ILE A 179 14.81 13.00 -19.10
N TRP A 180 14.07 12.44 -18.15
CA TRP A 180 12.67 12.83 -17.94
C TRP A 180 12.60 14.21 -17.28
N SER A 181 11.54 14.95 -17.54
CA SER A 181 11.22 16.22 -16.89
C SER A 181 9.74 16.20 -16.53
N HIS A 182 9.34 16.96 -15.53
CA HIS A 182 7.94 17.07 -15.16
C HIS A 182 7.66 18.49 -14.65
N PRO A 183 6.57 19.16 -15.08
CA PRO A 183 6.27 20.54 -14.69
C PRO A 183 6.21 20.74 -13.17
N GLU A 184 5.58 19.80 -12.46
CA GLU A 184 5.44 19.84 -10.99
C GLU A 184 6.74 19.58 -10.21
N LEU A 185 7.83 19.19 -10.89
CA LEU A 185 9.08 18.77 -10.28
C LEU A 185 10.24 19.53 -10.94
N SER A 186 10.47 20.75 -10.46
CA SER A 186 11.52 21.64 -10.95
C SER A 186 12.93 21.12 -10.63
N ASP A 187 13.12 20.51 -9.46
CA ASP A 187 14.43 20.04 -9.02
C ASP A 187 14.91 18.80 -9.79
N ARG A 188 16.21 18.51 -9.62
CA ARG A 188 16.87 17.33 -10.20
C ARG A 188 17.64 16.59 -9.12
N CYS A 189 17.52 15.25 -9.12
CA CYS A 189 18.35 14.42 -8.27
C CYS A 189 19.81 14.47 -8.78
N PRO A 190 20.82 14.77 -7.95
CA PRO A 190 22.21 14.87 -8.42
C PRO A 190 22.79 13.52 -8.85
N ARG A 191 22.19 12.38 -8.46
CA ARG A 191 22.65 11.04 -8.88
C ARG A 191 22.07 10.62 -10.24
N CYS A 192 20.75 10.57 -10.37
CA CYS A 192 20.10 10.07 -11.59
C CYS A 192 19.63 11.18 -12.54
N ARG A 193 19.69 12.45 -12.13
CA ARG A 193 19.21 13.63 -12.84
C ARG A 193 17.72 13.65 -13.16
N TRP A 194 16.94 12.70 -12.66
CA TRP A 194 15.50 12.70 -12.84
C TRP A 194 14.82 13.73 -11.93
N PRO A 195 13.61 14.20 -12.30
CA PRO A 195 12.93 15.26 -11.59
C PRO A 195 12.54 14.82 -10.18
N VAL A 196 12.78 15.67 -9.19
CA VAL A 196 12.43 15.40 -7.79
C VAL A 196 11.79 16.65 -7.20
N SER A 197 11.28 16.53 -5.98
CA SER A 197 10.91 17.68 -5.16
C SER A 197 11.81 17.70 -3.94
N ARG A 198 12.81 18.58 -3.91
CA ARG A 198 13.75 18.66 -2.77
C ARG A 198 13.07 19.22 -1.53
N GLU A 199 12.05 20.05 -1.72
CA GLU A 199 11.24 20.60 -0.63
C GLU A 199 10.54 19.50 0.16
N PHE A 200 9.96 18.49 -0.52
CA PHE A 200 9.10 17.50 0.12
C PHE A 200 9.73 16.11 0.28
N TRP A 201 10.44 15.61 -0.74
CA TRP A 201 10.85 14.19 -0.76
C TRP A 201 12.15 13.97 0.00
N ARG A 202 12.13 12.98 0.90
CA ARG A 202 13.32 12.52 1.66
C ARG A 202 14.26 11.67 0.83
N LEU A 203 13.72 10.98 -0.16
CA LEU A 203 14.47 10.15 -1.07
C LEU A 203 14.04 10.38 -2.51
N CYS A 204 14.98 10.23 -3.43
CA CYS A 204 14.70 10.19 -4.85
C CYS A 204 13.88 8.94 -5.18
N ALA A 205 12.66 9.16 -5.69
CA ALA A 205 11.72 8.11 -6.08
C ALA A 205 12.24 7.15 -7.18
N TRP A 206 13.35 7.49 -7.83
CA TRP A 206 13.86 6.78 -9.01
C TRP A 206 15.11 5.97 -8.75
N CYS A 207 15.98 6.42 -7.83
CA CYS A 207 17.25 5.77 -7.53
C CYS A 207 17.50 5.54 -6.03
N GLY A 208 16.56 5.92 -5.17
CA GLY A 208 16.62 5.68 -3.72
C GLY A 208 17.66 6.52 -2.97
N ARG A 209 18.36 7.43 -3.64
CA ARG A 209 19.30 8.36 -2.97
C ARG A 209 18.53 9.24 -1.98
N ARG A 210 19.06 9.42 -0.76
CA ARG A 210 18.57 10.43 0.19
C ARG A 210 18.78 11.84 -0.36
N GLU A 211 17.76 12.68 -0.23
CA GLU A 211 17.84 14.10 -0.56
C GLU A 211 18.14 14.88 0.72
N PRO A 212 19.34 15.48 0.86
CA PRO A 212 19.77 16.11 2.10
C PRO A 212 18.98 17.38 2.46
N GLY A 213 18.32 18.02 1.49
CA GLY A 213 17.48 19.20 1.70
C GLY A 213 16.00 18.90 1.99
N ALA A 214 15.64 17.62 2.14
CA ALA A 214 14.25 17.23 2.32
C ALA A 214 13.61 17.83 3.57
N GLY A 215 12.52 18.59 3.39
CA GLY A 215 11.84 19.29 4.49
C GLY A 215 12.51 20.58 4.93
N ALA A 216 13.60 21.01 4.27
CA ALA A 216 14.06 22.39 4.38
C ALA A 216 13.08 23.25 3.57
N PHE A 217 12.04 23.75 4.24
CA PHE A 217 11.25 24.86 3.72
C PHE A 217 12.17 26.08 3.67
N VAL A 218 12.97 26.19 2.62
CA VAL A 218 13.65 27.44 2.33
C VAL A 218 12.52 28.43 2.07
N ALA A 219 12.39 29.44 2.93
CA ALA A 219 11.42 30.51 2.74
C ALA A 219 11.62 31.03 1.31
N ALA A 220 10.65 30.77 0.44
CA ALA A 220 10.73 31.23 -0.94
C ALA A 220 10.85 32.74 -0.92
N SER A 221 12.01 33.25 -1.34
CA SER A 221 12.19 34.67 -1.65
C SER A 221 11.18 35.02 -2.73
N ARG A 222 10.32 35.99 -2.42
CA ARG A 222 9.36 36.61 -3.33
C ARG A 222 10.07 37.27 -4.50
#